data_AF-A0A9D5GRZ3-F1
#
_entry.id   AF-A0A9D5GRZ3-F1
#
_cell.length_a   1.000
_cell.length_b   1.000
_cell.length_c   1.000
_cell.angle_alpha   90.00
_cell.angle_beta   90.00
_cell.angle_gamma   90.00
#
_symmetry.space_group_name_H-M   'P 1'
#
loop_
_entity.id
_entity.type
_entity.pdbx_description
1 polymer ?
#
loop_
_entity_poly.entity_id
_entity_poly.type
_entity_poly.pdbx_seq_one_letter_code
_entity_poly.pdbx_strand_id
1 'polypeptide(L)'
;MKNITLIFILFVFSCQSDKRSEVAELKNVVIAIHDEVMPKIGELRRIRRDLMLQADSLKMSDSTGSAALLIAADEIASANEGMMDWMRNYDPEFEGSDEEVKAYFEDQKIAIQKVKKNMESSLADGKRVAAMYKIK
;
A
#
# COMPACT_ATOMS: atom_id res chain seq x y z
N MET A 1 -2.98 -54.11 47.91
CA MET A 1 -2.81 -53.88 46.46
C MET A 1 -3.81 -52.82 46.03
N LYS A 2 -3.40 -51.94 45.09
CA LYS A 2 -4.16 -50.91 44.37
C LYS A 2 -4.44 -49.61 45.12
N ASN A 3 -3.53 -48.67 44.90
CA ASN A 3 -3.75 -47.24 45.04
C ASN A 3 -3.28 -46.55 43.76
N ILE A 4 -4.14 -45.63 43.30
CA ILE A 4 -3.83 -44.32 42.69
C ILE A 4 -3.79 -44.22 41.15
N THR A 5 -4.78 -43.43 40.73
CA THR A 5 -5.14 -42.76 39.48
C THR A 5 -4.05 -41.86 38.88
N LEU A 6 -4.26 -41.52 37.59
CA LEU A 6 -3.90 -40.23 36.93
C LEU A 6 -2.44 -40.21 36.38
N ILE A 7 -2.13 -39.80 35.14
CA ILE A 7 -2.48 -38.55 34.47
C ILE A 7 -2.40 -38.69 32.94
N PHE A 8 -3.38 -38.07 32.31
CA PHE A 8 -3.51 -37.73 30.89
C PHE A 8 -2.50 -36.62 30.54
N ILE A 9 -1.58 -36.84 29.61
CA ILE A 9 -0.83 -35.75 28.97
C ILE A 9 -1.16 -35.81 27.49
N LEU A 10 -2.13 -34.97 27.11
CA LEU A 10 -2.39 -34.61 25.72
C LEU A 10 -1.24 -33.74 25.23
N PHE A 11 -0.65 -34.18 24.12
CA PHE A 11 0.24 -33.40 23.27
C PHE A 11 -0.51 -32.16 22.74
N VAL A 12 -0.23 -30.99 23.29
CA VAL A 12 -0.59 -29.69 22.70
C VAL A 12 0.69 -28.90 22.41
N PHE A 13 1.38 -29.25 21.32
CA PHE A 13 2.48 -28.45 20.75
C PHE A 13 2.40 -28.28 19.23
N SER A 14 1.35 -28.75 18.56
CA SER A 14 1.27 -28.74 17.09
C SER A 14 0.68 -27.45 16.48
N CYS A 15 0.23 -26.48 17.28
CA CYS A 15 -0.45 -25.28 16.76
C CYS A 15 0.49 -24.07 16.57
N GLN A 16 1.70 -24.10 17.14
CA GLN A 16 2.66 -22.98 17.07
C GLN A 16 3.39 -22.90 15.72
N SER A 17 3.62 -24.05 15.07
CA SER A 17 4.34 -24.12 13.78
C SER A 17 3.53 -23.55 12.63
N ASP A 18 2.22 -23.83 12.60
CA ASP A 18 1.34 -23.45 11.49
C ASP A 18 1.10 -21.93 11.48
N LYS A 19 0.89 -21.32 12.66
CA LYS A 19 0.73 -19.86 12.79
C LYS A 19 1.98 -19.07 12.37
N ARG A 20 3.17 -19.57 12.71
CA ARG A 20 4.44 -18.94 12.29
C ARG A 20 4.61 -18.95 10.78
N SER A 21 4.21 -20.04 10.12
CA SER A 21 4.23 -20.13 8.65
C SER A 21 3.24 -19.16 8.00
N GLU A 22 2.05 -19.00 8.60
CA GLU A 22 1.03 -18.08 8.08
C GLU A 22 1.48 -16.62 8.15
N VAL A 23 2.03 -16.18 9.28
CA VAL A 23 2.56 -14.82 9.45
C VAL A 23 3.69 -14.55 8.45
N ALA A 24 4.60 -15.50 8.23
CA ALA A 24 5.68 -15.35 7.27
C ALA A 24 5.15 -15.13 5.84
N GLU A 25 4.10 -15.86 5.45
CA GLU A 25 3.46 -15.68 4.15
C GLU A 25 2.76 -14.32 4.04
N LEU A 26 2.08 -13.86 5.09
CA LEU A 26 1.48 -12.52 5.11
C LEU A 26 2.53 -11.42 4.92
N LYS A 27 3.69 -11.50 5.60
CA LYS A 27 4.80 -10.56 5.41
C LYS A 27 5.27 -10.54 3.95
N ASN A 28 5.46 -11.71 3.34
CA ASN A 28 5.88 -11.82 1.94
C ASN A 28 4.87 -11.16 1.00
N VAL A 29 3.58 -11.42 1.19
CA VAL A 29 2.51 -10.81 0.37
C VAL A 29 2.49 -9.30 0.51
N VAL A 30 2.64 -8.77 1.73
CA VAL A 30 2.67 -7.32 1.98
C VAL A 30 3.80 -6.65 1.20
N ILE A 31 5.03 -7.19 1.30
CA ILE A 31 6.20 -6.63 0.63
C ILE A 31 6.13 -6.83 -0.89
N ALA A 32 5.60 -7.96 -1.37
CA ALA A 32 5.42 -8.18 -2.80
C ALA A 32 4.50 -7.12 -3.44
N ILE A 33 3.42 -6.71 -2.76
CA ILE A 33 2.53 -5.65 -3.24
C ILE A 33 3.24 -4.29 -3.24
N HIS A 34 4.02 -3.99 -2.20
CA HIS A 34 4.86 -2.79 -2.17
C HIS A 34 5.81 -2.75 -3.38
N ASP A 35 6.57 -3.82 -3.59
CA ASP A 35 7.57 -3.91 -4.65
C ASP A 35 6.96 -3.84 -6.06
N GLU A 36 5.72 -4.33 -6.23
CA GLU A 36 4.99 -4.25 -7.49
C GLU A 36 4.73 -2.80 -7.94
N VAL A 37 4.47 -1.89 -6.99
CA VAL A 37 4.10 -0.50 -7.29
C VAL A 37 5.24 0.49 -7.14
N MET A 38 6.32 0.14 -6.42
CA MET A 38 7.50 1.00 -6.27
C MET A 38 8.09 1.50 -7.60
N PRO A 39 8.22 0.69 -8.67
CA PRO A 39 8.69 1.16 -9.97
C PRO A 39 7.82 2.26 -10.59
N LYS A 40 6.54 2.39 -10.20
CA LYS A 40 5.60 3.37 -10.74
C LYS A 40 5.80 4.77 -10.15
N ILE A 41 6.52 4.93 -9.03
CA ILE A 41 6.74 6.22 -8.38
C ILE A 41 7.43 7.22 -9.30
N GLY A 42 8.44 6.77 -10.07
CA GLY A 42 9.14 7.64 -11.02
C GLY A 42 8.19 8.20 -12.08
N GLU A 43 7.30 7.36 -12.59
CA GLU A 43 6.31 7.75 -13.59
C GLU A 43 5.25 8.70 -13.01
N LEU A 44 4.71 8.40 -11.81
CA LEU A 44 3.79 9.28 -11.08
C LEU A 44 4.39 10.69 -10.93
N ARG A 45 5.62 10.79 -10.43
CA ARG A 45 6.31 12.07 -10.23
C ARG A 45 6.53 12.83 -11.53
N ARG A 46 6.83 12.14 -12.63
CA ARG A 46 6.98 12.75 -13.95
C ARG A 46 5.66 13.35 -14.41
N ILE A 47 4.60 12.54 -14.46
CA ILE A 47 3.27 12.99 -14.93
C ILE A 47 2.76 14.14 -14.08
N ARG A 48 2.88 14.06 -12.75
CA ARG A 48 2.49 15.16 -11.85
C ARG A 48 3.15 16.47 -12.24
N ARG A 49 4.47 16.45 -12.46
CA ARG A 49 5.24 17.63 -12.86
C ARG A 49 4.73 18.20 -14.17
N ASP A 50 4.50 17.34 -15.16
CA ASP A 50 4.06 17.75 -16.49
C ASP A 50 2.64 18.35 -16.44
N LEU A 51 1.74 17.77 -15.63
CA LEU A 51 0.40 18.32 -15.36
C LEU A 51 0.47 19.71 -14.71
N MET A 52 1.32 19.90 -13.70
CA MET A 52 1.50 21.19 -13.04
C MET A 52 2.02 22.26 -14.00
N LEU A 53 3.02 21.93 -14.82
CA LEU A 53 3.57 22.85 -15.83
C LEU A 53 2.50 23.25 -16.85
N GLN A 54 1.70 22.30 -17.32
CA GLN A 54 0.61 22.59 -18.24
C GLN A 54 -0.46 23.46 -17.55
N ALA A 55 -0.79 23.19 -16.28
CA ALA A 55 -1.78 23.96 -15.54
C ALA A 55 -1.37 25.43 -15.40
N ASP A 56 -0.10 25.69 -15.09
CA ASP A 56 0.45 27.04 -15.01
C ASP A 56 0.36 27.76 -16.36
N SER A 57 0.62 27.07 -17.47
CA SER A 57 0.51 27.65 -18.81
C SER A 57 -0.92 28.05 -19.20
N LEU A 58 -1.93 27.33 -18.67
CA LEU A 58 -3.35 27.56 -18.99
C LEU A 58 -4.04 28.53 -18.04
N LYS A 59 -3.39 28.92 -16.93
CA LYS A 59 -4.01 29.65 -15.82
C LYS A 59 -4.81 30.90 -16.24
N MET A 60 -4.34 31.61 -17.27
CA MET A 60 -5.00 32.83 -17.77
C MET A 60 -5.93 32.60 -18.96
N SER A 61 -5.72 31.53 -19.75
CA SER A 61 -6.45 31.29 -21.01
C SER A 61 -7.55 30.24 -20.89
N ASP A 62 -7.42 29.30 -19.96
CA ASP A 62 -8.36 28.23 -19.68
C ASP A 62 -8.27 27.84 -18.20
N SER A 63 -8.95 28.61 -17.35
CA SER A 63 -8.93 28.40 -15.90
C SER A 63 -9.59 27.09 -15.49
N THR A 64 -10.60 26.62 -16.23
CA THR A 64 -11.24 25.33 -15.99
C THR A 64 -10.28 24.18 -16.30
N GLY A 65 -9.56 24.23 -17.43
CA GLY A 65 -8.56 23.23 -17.76
C GLY A 65 -7.35 23.25 -16.83
N SER A 66 -6.89 24.44 -16.44
CA SER A 66 -5.88 24.61 -15.40
C SER A 66 -6.28 23.91 -14.08
N ALA A 67 -7.53 24.10 -13.62
CA ALA A 67 -8.04 23.46 -12.42
C ALA A 67 -8.11 21.92 -12.56
N ALA A 68 -8.55 21.40 -13.71
CA ALA A 68 -8.61 19.96 -13.95
C ALA A 68 -7.21 19.30 -13.90
N LEU A 69 -6.20 19.96 -14.47
CA LEU A 69 -4.80 19.50 -14.41
C LEU A 69 -4.25 19.50 -12.98
N LEU A 70 -4.56 20.54 -12.20
CA LEU A 70 -4.13 20.63 -10.79
C LEU A 70 -4.77 19.55 -9.92
N ILE A 71 -6.07 19.27 -10.11
CA ILE A 71 -6.76 18.18 -9.39
C ILE A 71 -6.06 16.85 -9.64
N ALA A 72 -5.79 16.49 -10.90
CA ALA A 72 -5.09 15.25 -11.23
C ALA A 72 -3.65 15.22 -10.67
N ALA A 73 -2.96 16.36 -10.65
CA ALA A 73 -1.62 16.46 -10.05
C ALA A 73 -1.66 16.27 -8.52
N ASP A 74 -2.67 16.79 -7.84
CA ASP A 74 -2.86 16.65 -6.40
C ASP A 74 -3.25 15.22 -6.02
N GLU A 75 -4.09 14.54 -6.81
CA GLU A 75 -4.40 13.13 -6.62
C GLU A 75 -3.16 12.24 -6.70
N ILE A 76 -2.26 12.51 -7.67
CA ILE A 76 -0.97 11.83 -7.75
C ILE A 76 -0.10 12.14 -6.53
N ALA A 77 -0.09 13.40 -6.06
CA ALA A 77 0.67 13.79 -4.88
C ALA A 77 0.19 13.01 -3.64
N SER A 78 -1.12 12.95 -3.43
CA SER A 78 -1.75 12.20 -2.34
C SER A 78 -1.48 10.70 -2.43
N ALA A 79 -1.51 10.11 -3.62
CA ALA A 79 -1.19 8.69 -3.80
C ALA A 79 0.28 8.38 -3.48
N ASN A 80 1.21 9.24 -3.92
CA ASN A 80 2.63 9.10 -3.59
C ASN A 80 2.86 9.28 -2.08
N GLU A 81 2.22 10.28 -1.44
CA GLU A 81 2.33 10.46 0.01
C GLU A 81 1.77 9.26 0.77
N GLY A 82 0.67 8.67 0.33
CA GLY A 82 0.11 7.45 0.93
C GLY A 82 1.09 6.27 0.95
N MET A 83 1.93 6.11 -0.09
CA MET A 83 3.01 5.13 -0.08
C MET A 83 4.11 5.49 0.92
N MET A 84 4.50 6.76 1.00
CA MET A 84 5.52 7.21 1.95
C MET A 84 5.03 7.07 3.40
N ASP A 85 3.79 7.43 3.67
CA ASP A 85 3.12 7.24 4.96
C ASP A 85 3.08 5.77 5.34
N TRP A 86 2.70 4.90 4.42
CA TRP A 86 2.70 3.46 4.68
C TRP A 86 4.11 2.95 5.03
N MET A 87 5.12 3.30 4.25
CA MET A 87 6.51 2.88 4.52
C MET A 87 7.05 3.40 5.86
N ARG A 88 6.65 4.61 6.30
CA ARG A 88 7.06 5.17 7.59
C ARG A 88 6.44 4.44 8.78
N ASN A 89 5.23 3.93 8.63
CA ASN A 89 4.45 3.31 9.70
C ASN A 89 4.49 1.77 9.67
N TYR A 90 5.02 1.18 8.60
CA TYR A 90 5.22 -0.25 8.49
C TYR A 90 6.37 -0.70 9.39
N ASP A 91 6.09 -1.67 10.25
CA ASP A 91 7.02 -2.30 11.17
C ASP A 91 7.17 -3.79 10.79
N PRO A 92 8.29 -4.17 10.14
CA PRO A 92 8.52 -5.56 9.74
C PRO A 92 8.73 -6.49 10.96
N GLU A 93 9.11 -5.95 12.11
CA GLU A 93 9.45 -6.70 13.32
C GLU A 93 8.42 -6.50 14.44
N PHE A 94 7.18 -6.14 14.09
CA PHE A 94 6.10 -5.96 15.06
C PHE A 94 6.00 -7.16 16.03
N GLU A 95 6.15 -6.88 17.32
CA GLU A 95 6.12 -7.86 18.40
C GLU A 95 4.77 -7.84 19.14
N GLY A 96 4.26 -9.01 19.52
CA GLY A 96 3.00 -9.18 20.24
C GLY A 96 2.66 -10.66 20.45
N SER A 97 1.44 -10.94 20.89
CA SER A 97 0.89 -12.30 20.82
C SER A 97 0.75 -12.76 19.37
N ASP A 98 0.66 -14.08 19.14
CA ASP A 98 0.50 -14.64 17.79
C ASP A 98 -0.71 -14.02 17.06
N GLU A 99 -1.80 -13.78 17.79
CA GLU A 99 -3.02 -13.16 17.27
C GLU A 99 -2.82 -11.69 16.91
N GLU A 100 -2.13 -10.91 17.75
CA GLU A 100 -1.82 -9.50 17.47
C GLU A 100 -0.89 -9.34 16.27
N VAL A 101 0.15 -10.18 16.20
CA VAL A 101 1.10 -10.19 15.08
C VAL A 101 0.38 -10.52 13.77
N LYS A 102 -0.49 -11.55 13.78
CA LYS A 102 -1.28 -11.90 12.60
C LYS A 102 -2.21 -10.75 12.17
N ALA A 103 -2.96 -10.18 13.12
CA ALA A 103 -3.88 -9.08 12.84
C ALA A 103 -3.14 -7.86 12.25
N TYR A 104 -1.98 -7.52 12.80
CA TYR A 104 -1.14 -6.44 12.28
C TYR A 104 -0.79 -6.66 10.80
N PHE A 105 -0.28 -7.83 10.42
CA PHE A 105 0.11 -8.06 9.02
C PHE A 105 -1.09 -8.22 8.07
N GLU A 106 -2.25 -8.67 8.56
CA GLU A 106 -3.51 -8.61 7.80
C GLU A 106 -3.93 -7.16 7.52
N ASP A 107 -3.85 -6.29 8.52
CA ASP A 107 -4.13 -4.86 8.37
C ASP A 107 -3.13 -4.18 7.43
N GLN A 108 -1.84 -4.51 7.52
CA GLN A 108 -0.82 -4.00 6.60
C GLN A 108 -1.07 -4.47 5.17
N LYS A 109 -1.54 -5.70 4.96
CA LYS A 109 -1.93 -6.21 3.64
C LYS A 109 -3.09 -5.39 3.05
N ILE A 110 -4.11 -5.08 3.84
CA ILE A 110 -5.23 -4.24 3.41
C ILE A 110 -4.75 -2.81 3.10
N ALA A 111 -3.88 -2.25 3.95
CA ALA A 111 -3.34 -0.92 3.77
C ALA A 111 -2.53 -0.80 2.48
N ILE A 112 -1.59 -1.72 2.22
CA ILE A 112 -0.74 -1.68 1.02
C ILE A 112 -1.55 -1.96 -0.26
N GLN A 113 -2.61 -2.77 -0.19
CA GLN A 113 -3.56 -2.94 -1.31
C GLN A 113 -4.28 -1.63 -1.65
N LYS A 114 -4.70 -0.86 -0.63
CA LYS A 114 -5.30 0.46 -0.83
C LYS A 114 -4.30 1.45 -1.43
N VAL A 115 -3.06 1.46 -0.94
CA VAL A 115 -1.97 2.28 -1.51
C VAL A 115 -1.75 1.93 -2.98
N LYS A 116 -1.63 0.64 -3.31
CA LYS A 116 -1.51 0.16 -4.69
C LYS A 116 -2.64 0.69 -5.57
N LYS A 117 -3.89 0.49 -5.13
CA LYS A 117 -5.07 0.94 -5.88
C LYS A 117 -5.03 2.44 -6.13
N ASN A 118 -4.70 3.25 -5.12
CA ASN A 118 -4.62 4.70 -5.24
C ASN A 118 -3.50 5.14 -6.20
N MET A 119 -2.35 4.48 -6.16
CA MET A 119 -1.24 4.75 -7.09
C MET A 119 -1.63 4.41 -8.53
N GLU A 120 -2.26 3.26 -8.75
CA GLU A 120 -2.68 2.84 -10.09
C GLU A 120 -3.80 3.72 -10.64
N SER A 121 -4.80 4.08 -9.82
CA SER A 121 -5.91 4.93 -10.24
C SER A 121 -5.46 6.36 -10.53
N SER A 122 -4.64 6.97 -9.67
CA SER A 122 -4.11 8.32 -9.90
C SER A 122 -3.18 8.38 -11.10
N LEU A 123 -2.39 7.32 -11.34
CA LEU A 123 -1.57 7.21 -12.54
C LEU A 123 -2.43 7.12 -13.81
N ALA A 124 -3.47 6.28 -13.79
CA ALA A 124 -4.37 6.13 -14.92
C ALA A 124 -5.11 7.45 -15.22
N ASP A 125 -5.61 8.12 -14.19
CA ASP A 125 -6.30 9.40 -14.35
C ASP A 125 -5.37 10.50 -14.83
N GLY A 126 -4.19 10.62 -14.22
CA GLY A 126 -3.17 11.56 -14.65
C GLY A 126 -2.76 11.39 -16.11
N LYS A 127 -2.61 10.13 -16.59
CA LYS A 127 -2.36 9.84 -18.01
C LYS A 127 -3.54 10.24 -18.90
N ARG A 128 -4.76 9.95 -18.48
CA ARG A 128 -5.98 10.32 -19.21
C ARG A 128 -6.08 11.84 -19.36
N VAL A 129 -5.89 12.57 -18.27
CA VAL A 129 -5.90 14.04 -18.25
C VAL A 129 -4.74 14.59 -19.08
N ALA A 130 -3.53 14.07 -18.93
CA ALA A 130 -2.36 14.47 -19.73
C ALA A 130 -2.62 14.31 -21.25
N ALA A 131 -3.25 13.22 -21.66
CA ALA A 131 -3.59 12.97 -23.06
C ALA A 131 -4.60 13.99 -23.63
N MET A 132 -5.58 14.43 -22.83
CA MET A 132 -6.55 15.46 -23.24
C MET A 132 -5.87 16.79 -23.60
N TYR A 133 -4.76 17.11 -22.93
CA TYR A 133 -3.97 18.32 -23.15
C TYR A 133 -2.71 18.09 -24.02
N LYS A 134 -2.57 16.90 -24.62
CA LYS A 134 -1.44 16.52 -25.49
C LYS A 134 -0.06 16.64 -24.83
N ILE A 135 -0.01 16.43 -23.52
CA ILE A 135 1.23 16.33 -22.75
C ILE A 135 1.91 14.98 -23.08
N LYS A 136 3.24 14.98 -23.25
CA LYS A 136 4.02 13.80 -23.67
C LYS A 136 4.46 12.90 -22.50
#